data_AF-A0AAJ2GEU2-F1
#
_entry.id   AF-A0AAJ2GEU2-F1
#
_cell.length_a   1.000
_cell.length_b   1.000
_cell.length_c   1.000
_cell.angle_alpha   90.00
_cell.angle_beta   90.00
_cell.angle_gamma   90.00
#
_symmetry.space_group_name_H-M   'P 1'
#
loop_
_entity.id
_entity.type
_entity.pdbx_description
1 polymer ?
#
loop_
_entity_poly.entity_id
_entity_poly.type
_entity_poly.pdbx_seq_one_letter_code
_entity_poly.pdbx_strand_id
1 'polypeptide(L)' 'METLTIEINDPKARRLIDDLVDLGLISVKEEKLSWNERWEELSKALPDIDSITEEDIFEEIKAVRESRESN' A
#
# COMPACT_ATOMS: atom_id res chain seq x y z
N MET A 1 -20.41 -15.17 18.78
CA MET A 1 -19.14 -15.71 18.27
C MET A 1 -18.04 -14.95 18.98
N GLU A 2 -17.25 -15.62 19.80
CA GLU A 2 -16.17 -14.99 20.58
C GLU A 2 -14.88 -15.05 19.73
N THR A 3 -14.23 -13.91 19.52
CA THR A 3 -12.98 -13.80 18.77
C THR A 3 -11.82 -13.70 19.75
N LEU A 4 -10.88 -14.64 19.68
CA LEU A 4 -9.67 -14.66 20.51
C LEU A 4 -8.49 -14.15 19.67
N THR A 5 -7.90 -13.01 20.07
CA THR A 5 -6.66 -12.51 19.47
C THR A 5 -5.48 -13.07 20.26
N ILE A 6 -4.58 -13.78 19.59
CA ILE A 6 -3.38 -14.38 20.20
C ILE A 6 -2.14 -13.66 19.67
N GLU A 7 -1.39 -13.03 20.56
CA GLU A 7 -0.09 -12.45 20.24
C GLU A 7 1.02 -13.49 20.43
N ILE A 8 1.83 -13.73 19.41
CA ILE A 8 2.87 -14.76 19.40
C ILE A 8 4.24 -14.09 19.36
N ASN A 9 4.95 -14.16 20.49
CA ASN A 9 6.27 -13.55 20.66
C ASN A 9 7.43 -14.50 20.33
N ASP A 10 7.17 -15.79 20.08
CA ASP A 10 8.20 -16.80 19.79
C ASP A 10 8.17 -17.22 18.30
N PRO A 11 9.30 -17.12 17.56
CA PRO A 11 9.37 -17.52 16.15
C PRO A 11 9.15 -19.02 15.92
N LYS A 12 9.39 -19.90 16.91
CA LYS A 12 9.09 -21.34 16.81
C LYS A 12 7.59 -21.60 16.85
N ALA A 13 6.85 -20.81 17.62
CA ALA A 13 5.40 -20.92 17.69
C ALA A 13 4.73 -20.50 16.37
N ARG A 14 5.34 -19.56 15.63
CA ARG A 14 4.88 -19.21 14.27
C ARG A 14 4.92 -20.40 13.31
N ARG A 15 6.02 -21.16 13.30
CA ARG A 15 6.12 -22.37 12.46
C ARG A 15 5.06 -23.41 12.79
N LEU A 16 4.77 -23.61 14.07
CA LEU A 16 3.70 -24.53 14.48
C LEU A 16 2.33 -24.07 13.98
N ILE A 17 2.07 -22.75 13.92
CA ILE A 17 0.84 -22.23 13.33
C ILE A 17 0.82 -22.47 11.82
N ASP A 18 1.92 -22.22 11.13
CA ASP A 18 2.03 -22.48 9.69
C ASP A 18 1.76 -23.98 9.40
N ASP A 19 2.34 -24.89 10.18
CA ASP A 19 2.08 -26.33 10.08
C ASP A 19 0.59 -26.67 10.32
N LEU A 20 -0.07 -26.02 11.28
CA LEU A 20 -1.51 -26.22 11.55
C LEU A 20 -2.40 -25.66 10.43
N VAL A 21 -1.97 -24.59 9.76
CA VAL A 21 -2.63 -24.03 8.57
C VAL A 21 -2.48 -24.97 7.39
N ASP A 22 -1.28 -25.52 7.16
CA ASP A 22 -0.98 -26.45 6.07
C ASP A 22 -1.78 -27.76 6.21
N LEU A 23 -2.02 -28.20 7.45
CA LEU A 23 -2.89 -29.34 7.76
C LEU A 23 -4.39 -29.01 7.62
N GLY A 24 -4.76 -27.75 7.36
CA GLY A 24 -6.13 -27.29 7.19
C GLY A 24 -6.95 -27.27 8.49
N LEU A 25 -6.29 -27.30 9.66
CA LEU A 25 -6.95 -27.36 10.97
C LEU A 25 -7.41 -25.98 11.44
N ILE A 26 -6.68 -24.93 11.04
CA ILE A 26 -6.98 -23.54 11.37
C ILE A 26 -6.87 -22.67 10.12
N SER A 27 -7.67 -21.61 10.04
CA SER A 27 -7.55 -20.56 9.02
C SER A 27 -7.12 -19.29 9.70
N VAL A 28 -5.91 -18.81 9.38
CA VAL A 28 -5.47 -17.50 9.83
C VAL A 28 -6.20 -16.46 9.00
N LYS A 29 -7.06 -15.65 9.64
CA LYS A 29 -7.63 -14.47 9.01
C LYS A 29 -6.53 -13.41 9.01
N GLU A 30 -5.89 -13.22 7.87
CA GLU A 30 -5.08 -12.02 7.65
C GLU A 30 -6.00 -10.81 7.81
N GLU A 31 -5.62 -9.88 8.68
CA GLU A 31 -6.20 -8.54 8.69
C GLU A 31 -5.82 -7.87 7.37
N LYS A 32 -6.60 -8.15 6.33
CA LYS A 32 -6.53 -7.38 5.10
C LYS A 32 -7.03 -5.99 5.46
N LEU A 33 -6.11 -5.03 5.48
CA LEU A 33 -6.43 -3.61 5.53
C LEU A 33 -7.63 -3.35 4.63
N SER A 34 -8.62 -2.64 5.19
CA SER A 34 -9.78 -2.20 4.43
C SER A 34 -9.30 -1.37 3.23
N TRP A 35 -10.11 -1.34 2.17
CA TRP A 35 -9.78 -0.54 0.99
C TRP A 35 -9.49 0.92 1.35
N ASN A 36 -10.20 1.47 2.34
CA ASN A 36 -9.99 2.82 2.82
C ASN A 36 -8.59 3.01 3.42
N GLU A 37 -8.13 2.10 4.27
CA GLU A 37 -6.79 2.16 4.87
C GLU A 37 -5.69 2.01 3.82
N ARG A 38 -5.87 1.10 2.86
CA ARG A 38 -4.94 0.96 1.73
C ARG A 38 -4.88 2.20 0.85
N TRP A 39 -6.04 2.80 0.58
CA TRP A 39 -6.11 4.02 -0.21
C TRP A 39 -5.44 5.19 0.50
N GLU A 40 -5.62 5.30 1.81
CA GLU A 40 -4.99 6.35 2.62
C GLU A 40 -3.46 6.23 2.60
N GLU A 41 -2.92 5.02 2.73
CA GLU A 41 -1.47 4.76 2.62
C GLU A 41 -0.94 5.13 1.22
N LEU A 42 -1.64 4.71 0.16
CA LEU A 42 -1.26 5.03 -1.21
C LEU A 42 -1.33 6.54 -1.50
N SER A 43 -2.36 7.22 -1.00
CA SER A 43 -2.53 8.66 -1.19
C SER A 43 -1.42 9.48 -0.55
N LYS A 44 -0.85 9.00 0.57
CA LYS A 44 0.32 9.64 1.21
C LYS A 44 1.61 9.50 0.41
N ALA A 45 1.70 8.50 -0.47
CA ALA A 45 2.84 8.32 -1.35
C ALA A 45 2.74 9.13 -2.66
N LEU A 46 1.57 9.71 -2.95
CA LEU A 46 1.40 10.57 -4.11
C LEU A 46 2.03 11.95 -3.86
N PRO A 47 2.62 12.57 -4.89
CA PRO A 47 3.12 13.94 -4.79
C PRO A 47 1.98 14.88 -4.40
N ASP A 48 2.29 15.85 -3.54
CA ASP A 48 1.35 16.88 -3.17
C ASP A 48 1.06 17.79 -4.37
N ILE A 49 -0.11 17.57 -4.98
CA ILE A 49 -0.57 18.31 -6.16
C ILE A 49 -0.84 19.79 -5.84
N ASP A 50 -1.09 20.13 -4.58
CA ASP A 50 -1.32 21.52 -4.16
C ASP A 50 -0.02 22.35 -4.13
N SER A 51 1.14 21.70 -4.28
CA SER A 51 2.44 22.36 -4.39
C SER A 51 2.82 22.77 -5.81
N ILE A 52 2.09 22.30 -6.83
CA ILE A 52 2.35 22.61 -8.24
C ILE A 52 1.70 23.95 -8.59
N THR A 53 2.50 24.93 -8.99
CA THR A 53 1.99 26.25 -9.40
C THR A 53 1.53 26.26 -10.86
N GLU A 54 0.71 27.24 -11.24
CA GLU A 54 0.32 27.43 -12.64
C GLU A 54 1.56 27.66 -13.52
N GLU A 55 2.54 28.42 -13.04
CA GLU A 55 3.83 28.62 -13.70
C GLU A 55 4.55 27.29 -14.01
N ASP A 56 4.63 26.36 -13.05
CA ASP A 56 5.27 25.05 -13.25
C ASP A 56 4.58 24.26 -14.38
N ILE A 57 3.24 24.34 -14.45
CA ILE A 57 2.45 23.70 -15.50
C ILE A 57 2.75 24.32 -16.87
N PHE A 58 2.84 25.65 -16.96
CA PHE A 58 3.15 26.33 -18.22
C PHE A 58 4.58 26.05 -18.70
N GLU A 59 5.55 25.94 -17.79
CA GLU A 59 6.93 25.55 -18.11
C GLU A 59 7.00 24.13 -18.67
N GLU A 60 6.31 23.16 -18.05
CA GLU A 60 6.26 21.78 -18.54
C GLU A 60 5.63 21.70 -19.95
N ILE A 61 4.51 22.40 -20.17
CA ILE A 61 3.86 22.46 -21.48
C ILE A 61 4.80 23.06 -22.54
N LYS A 62 5.52 24.13 -22.19
CA LYS A 62 6.47 24.78 -23.10
C LYS A 62 7.61 23.83 -23.46
N ALA A 63 8.21 23.17 -22.48
CA ALA A 63 9.29 22.20 -22.70
C ALA A 63 8.84 21.03 -23.60
N VAL A 64 7.63 20.50 -23.39
CA VAL A 64 7.07 19.44 -24.23
C VAL A 64 6.85 19.93 -25.68
N ARG A 65 6.35 21.16 -25.87
CA ARG A 65 6.15 21.73 -27.22
C ARG A 65 7.48 21.95 -27.94
N GLU A 66 8.49 22.48 -27.27
CA GLU A 66 9.82 22.69 -27.84
C GLU A 66 10.49 21.36 -28.24
N SER A 67 10.32 20.30 -27.42
CA SER A 67 10.84 18.96 -27.76
C SER A 67 10.16 18.32 -28.98
N ARG A 68 8.91 18.71 -29.27
CA ARG A 68 8.13 18.23 -30.42
C ARG A 68 8.43 19.00 -31.70
N GLU A 69 8.78 20.28 -31.59
CA GLU A 69 9.20 21.10 -32.74
C GLU A 69 10.66 20.84 -33.16
N SER A 70 11.45 20.24 -32.27
CA SER A 70 12.87 19.90 -32.51
C SER A 70 13.09 18.50 -33.12
N ASN A 71 12.02 17.73 -33.39
CA ASN A 71 12.03 16.45 -34.11
C ASN A 71 11.27 16.56 -35.43
#